data_AF-A0A3N4MEZ7-F1
#
_entry.id   AF-A0A3N4MEZ7-F1
#
_cell.length_a   1.000
_cell.length_b   1.000
_cell.length_c   1.000
_cell.angle_alpha   90.00
_cell.angle_beta   90.00
_cell.angle_gamma   90.00
#
_symmetry.space_group_name_H-M   'P 1'
#
loop_
_entity.id
_entity.type
_entity.pdbx_description
1 polymer ?
#
loop_
_entity_poly.entity_id
_entity_poly.type
_entity_poly.pdbx_seq_one_letter_code
_entity_poly.pdbx_strand_id
1 'polypeptide(L)'
;MVGKGGPAEQKLESLIKDDFTGAQLAVDAEEKALDSIINRIKSLPVTGVKEGEQLKTAAINFYTAVKAMEIYARKEIEQQALSLDKDEKLSHAAQDSLLQLAIAKKEVTAAVRQKDEEFQKALQAFETANGI
;
A
#
# COMPACT_ATOMS: atom_id res chain seq x y z
N MET A 1 1.04 8.40 7.35
CA MET A 1 1.05 6.94 7.14
C MET A 1 2.45 6.36 7.18
N VAL A 2 3.48 7.15 6.86
CA VAL A 2 4.84 6.92 7.38
C VAL A 2 5.00 7.85 8.58
N GLY A 3 5.09 7.30 9.78
CA GLY A 3 5.18 8.06 11.01
C GLY A 3 5.48 7.12 12.16
N LYS A 4 6.27 7.61 13.12
CA LYS A 4 6.70 6.83 14.27
C LYS A 4 5.48 6.31 15.05
N GLY A 5 5.40 5.00 15.28
CA GLY A 5 4.29 4.28 15.91
C GLY A 5 3.11 3.94 15.00
N GLY A 6 3.22 4.15 13.68
CA GLY A 6 2.17 3.81 12.72
C GLY A 6 2.11 2.32 12.36
N PRO A 7 1.03 1.86 11.69
CA PRO A 7 0.86 0.46 11.29
C PRO A 7 2.05 -0.13 10.52
N ALA A 8 2.69 0.65 9.64
CA ALA A 8 3.88 0.21 8.91
C ALA A 8 5.08 -0.13 9.83
N GLU A 9 5.29 0.63 10.91
CA GLU A 9 6.34 0.35 11.89
C GLU A 9 5.95 -0.84 12.78
N GLN A 10 4.68 -0.93 13.20
CA GLN A 10 4.16 -2.08 13.94
C GLN A 10 4.30 -3.39 13.16
N LYS A 11 4.03 -3.35 11.84
CA LYS A 11 4.27 -4.47 10.93
C LYS A 11 5.73 -4.90 10.95
N LEU A 12 6.65 -3.94 10.78
CA LEU A 12 8.10 -4.22 10.80
C LEU A 12 8.55 -4.80 12.15
N GLU A 13 8.13 -4.21 13.26
CA GLU A 13 8.45 -4.70 14.61
C GLU A 13 7.92 -6.11 14.85
N SER A 14 6.73 -6.42 14.34
CA SER A 14 6.12 -7.75 14.45
C SER A 14 6.92 -8.77 13.64
N LEU A 15 7.30 -8.43 12.41
CA LEU A 15 8.12 -9.29 11.55
C LEU A 15 9.51 -9.56 12.13
N ILE A 16 10.15 -8.58 12.78
CA ILE A 16 11.43 -8.78 13.48
C ILE A 16 11.30 -9.78 14.64
N LYS A 17 10.11 -9.91 15.23
CA LYS A 17 9.82 -10.81 16.36
C LYS A 17 9.18 -12.13 15.93
N ASP A 18 9.11 -12.41 14.63
CA ASP A 18 8.37 -13.54 14.04
C ASP A 18 6.88 -13.58 14.46
N ASP A 19 6.30 -12.44 14.84
CA ASP A 19 4.88 -12.29 15.14
C ASP A 19 4.09 -12.03 13.86
N PHE A 20 3.86 -13.09 13.08
CA PHE A 20 3.13 -12.99 11.82
C PHE A 20 1.66 -12.57 12.02
N THR A 21 1.05 -12.88 13.16
CA THR A 21 -0.32 -12.45 13.49
C THR A 21 -0.36 -10.94 13.73
N GLY A 22 0.58 -10.42 14.53
CA GLY A 22 0.75 -8.98 14.73
C GLY A 22 1.02 -8.23 13.43
N ALA A 23 1.86 -8.81 12.56
CA ALA A 23 2.14 -8.24 11.25
C ALA A 23 0.89 -8.19 10.34
N GLN A 24 0.07 -9.24 10.32
CA GLN A 24 -1.20 -9.26 9.58
C GLN A 24 -2.20 -8.24 10.12
N LEU A 25 -2.33 -8.11 11.45
CA LEU A 25 -3.20 -7.11 12.07
C LEU A 25 -2.77 -5.68 11.73
N ALA A 26 -1.46 -5.43 11.64
CA ALA A 26 -0.94 -4.15 11.21
C ALA A 26 -1.30 -3.84 9.74
N VAL A 27 -1.25 -4.83 8.84
CA VAL A 27 -1.72 -4.69 7.45
C VAL A 27 -3.22 -4.37 7.40
N ASP A 28 -4.04 -5.04 8.21
CA ASP A 28 -5.48 -4.75 8.29
C ASP A 28 -5.77 -3.32 8.75
N ALA A 29 -4.99 -2.81 9.70
CA ALA A 29 -5.11 -1.43 10.18
C ALA A 29 -4.70 -0.43 9.07
N GLU A 30 -3.63 -0.74 8.33
CA GLU A 30 -3.16 0.07 7.21
C GLU A 30 -4.19 0.11 6.07
N GLU A 31 -4.78 -1.04 5.73
CA GLU A 31 -5.85 -1.15 4.71
C GLU A 31 -7.07 -0.29 5.08
N LYS A 32 -7.57 -0.39 6.32
CA LYS A 32 -8.69 0.42 6.81
C LYS A 32 -8.39 1.91 6.77
N ALA A 33 -7.17 2.29 7.13
CA ALA A 33 -6.76 3.69 7.11
C ALA A 33 -6.71 4.22 5.66
N LEU A 34 -6.20 3.42 4.71
CA LEU A 34 -6.20 3.77 3.28
C LEU A 34 -7.61 3.87 2.70
N ASP A 35 -8.50 2.94 3.05
CA ASP A 35 -9.92 3.02 2.66
C ASP A 35 -10.57 4.29 3.19
N SER A 36 -10.29 4.68 4.43
CA SER A 36 -10.78 5.95 4.98
C SER A 36 -10.25 7.15 4.21
N ILE A 37 -8.99 7.16 3.78
CA ILE A 37 -8.41 8.25 2.98
C ILE A 37 -9.09 8.31 1.62
N ILE A 38 -9.17 7.18 0.92
CA ILE A 38 -9.81 7.07 -0.41
C ILE A 38 -11.26 7.57 -0.34
N ASN A 39 -12.02 7.14 0.66
CA ASN A 39 -13.41 7.55 0.83
C ASN A 39 -13.54 9.04 1.15
N ARG A 40 -12.65 9.60 1.97
CA ARG A 40 -12.59 11.04 2.23
C ARG A 40 -12.33 11.83 0.94
N ILE A 41 -11.34 11.43 0.16
CA ILE A 41 -11.03 12.08 -1.12
C ILE A 41 -12.22 11.98 -2.08
N LYS A 42 -12.84 10.80 -2.22
CA LYS A 42 -14.05 10.60 -3.02
C LYS A 42 -15.19 11.55 -2.61
N SER A 43 -15.31 11.85 -1.32
CA SER A 43 -16.36 12.74 -0.80
C SER A 43 -16.08 14.24 -0.98
N LEU A 44 -14.86 14.63 -1.35
CA LEU A 44 -14.52 16.05 -1.51
C LEU A 44 -15.33 16.69 -2.65
N PRO A 45 -15.99 17.84 -2.41
CA PRO A 45 -16.61 18.61 -3.47
C PRO A 45 -15.52 19.33 -4.28
N VAL A 46 -15.66 19.30 -5.60
CA VAL A 46 -14.71 19.95 -6.53
C VAL A 46 -15.41 20.86 -7.54
N THR A 47 -16.71 21.08 -7.35
CA THR A 47 -17.49 22.01 -8.18
C THR A 47 -16.90 23.41 -8.11
N GLY A 48 -16.59 23.98 -9.27
CA GLY A 48 -16.00 25.32 -9.37
C GLY A 48 -14.51 25.39 -9.04
N VAL A 49 -13.86 24.26 -8.74
CA VAL A 49 -12.42 24.20 -8.45
C VAL A 49 -11.66 23.74 -9.70
N LYS A 50 -10.76 24.58 -10.21
CA LYS A 50 -9.95 24.25 -11.39
C LYS A 50 -9.04 23.05 -11.10
N GLU A 51 -8.98 22.11 -12.03
CA GLU A 51 -8.25 20.82 -11.90
C GLU A 51 -8.67 19.94 -10.70
N GLY A 52 -9.77 20.28 -10.01
CA GLY A 52 -10.18 19.57 -8.80
C GLY A 52 -10.55 18.10 -9.04
N GLU A 53 -11.29 17.80 -10.12
CA GLU A 53 -11.65 16.42 -10.47
C GLU A 53 -10.43 15.59 -10.89
N GLN A 54 -9.51 16.20 -11.64
CA GLN A 54 -8.26 15.57 -12.08
C GLN A 54 -7.39 15.21 -10.88
N LEU A 55 -7.16 16.16 -9.98
CA LEU A 55 -6.40 15.93 -8.74
C LEU A 55 -7.06 14.86 -7.87
N LYS A 56 -8.38 14.93 -7.68
CA LYS A 56 -9.15 13.95 -6.92
C LYS A 56 -9.00 12.54 -7.49
N THR A 57 -9.15 12.39 -8.80
CA THR A 57 -8.99 11.11 -9.50
C THR A 57 -7.56 10.57 -9.34
N ALA A 58 -6.55 11.41 -9.56
CA ALA A 58 -5.14 11.00 -9.43
C ALA A 58 -4.80 10.57 -8.00
N ALA A 59 -5.29 11.30 -7.00
CA ALA A 59 -5.11 10.95 -5.59
C ALA A 59 -5.78 9.61 -5.24
N ILE A 60 -7.02 9.37 -5.69
CA ILE A 60 -7.71 8.09 -5.49
C ILE A 60 -6.92 6.94 -6.11
N ASN A 61 -6.42 7.12 -7.33
CA ASN A 61 -5.64 6.10 -8.03
C ASN A 61 -4.33 5.79 -7.30
N PHE A 62 -3.63 6.82 -6.83
CA PHE A 62 -2.41 6.67 -6.03
C PHE A 62 -2.66 5.87 -4.75
N TYR A 63 -3.61 6.29 -3.90
CA TYR A 63 -3.89 5.57 -2.65
C TYR A 63 -4.45 4.16 -2.88
N THR A 64 -5.16 3.93 -3.99
CA THR A 64 -5.59 2.58 -4.39
C THR A 64 -4.40 1.69 -4.75
N ALA A 65 -3.41 2.22 -5.47
CA ALA A 65 -2.18 1.49 -5.79
C ALA A 65 -1.38 1.17 -4.51
N VAL A 66 -1.26 2.13 -3.59
CA VAL A 66 -0.62 1.90 -2.28
C VAL A 66 -1.35 0.78 -1.52
N LYS A 67 -2.69 0.80 -1.51
CA LYS A 67 -3.48 -0.26 -0.87
C LYS A 67 -3.23 -1.64 -1.48
N ALA A 68 -3.13 -1.73 -2.81
CA ALA A 68 -2.82 -2.98 -3.49
C ALA A 68 -1.43 -3.51 -3.10
N MET A 69 -0.45 -2.63 -2.89
CA MET A 69 0.88 -2.99 -2.39
C MET A 69 0.84 -3.53 -0.96
N GLU A 70 0.03 -2.96 -0.08
CA GLU A 70 -0.09 -3.47 1.31
C GLU A 70 -0.83 -4.80 1.38
N ILE A 71 -1.87 -5.00 0.56
CA ILE A 71 -2.53 -6.31 0.42
C ILE A 71 -1.55 -7.36 -0.11
N TYR A 72 -0.61 -6.95 -0.98
CA TYR A 72 0.45 -7.82 -1.44
C TYR A 72 1.38 -8.26 -0.29
N ALA A 73 1.74 -7.33 0.61
CA ALA A 73 2.54 -7.64 1.78
C ALA A 73 1.87 -8.70 2.67
N ARG A 74 0.53 -8.73 2.77
CA ARG A 74 -0.20 -9.82 3.48
C ARG A 74 0.19 -11.20 2.97
N LYS A 75 0.29 -11.39 1.65
CA LYS A 75 0.68 -12.66 1.03
C LYS A 75 2.13 -13.02 1.38
N GLU A 76 3.03 -12.04 1.39
CA GLU A 76 4.43 -12.28 1.79
C GLU A 76 4.51 -12.75 3.24
N ILE A 77 3.75 -12.12 4.15
CA ILE A 77 3.70 -12.50 5.57
C ILE A 77 3.18 -13.92 5.75
N GLU A 78 2.11 -14.29 5.04
CA GLU A 78 1.55 -15.64 5.05
C GLU A 78 2.57 -16.70 4.61
N GLN A 79 3.30 -16.45 3.52
CA GLN A 79 4.32 -17.38 3.03
C GLN A 79 5.57 -17.41 3.92
N GLN A 80 5.94 -16.29 4.55
CA GLN A 80 7.02 -16.28 5.55
C GLN A 80 6.66 -17.17 6.74
N ALA A 81 5.44 -17.08 7.27
CA ALA A 81 4.98 -17.95 8.35
C ALA A 81 5.04 -19.44 7.95
N LEU A 82 4.57 -19.79 6.74
CA LEU A 82 4.61 -21.17 6.23
C LEU A 82 6.02 -21.68 5.96
N SER A 83 6.96 -20.79 5.61
CA SER A 83 8.36 -21.17 5.38
C SER A 83 9.05 -21.72 6.64
N LEU A 84 8.49 -21.42 7.83
CA LEU A 84 8.98 -21.90 9.12
C LEU A 84 8.23 -23.16 9.61
N ASP A 85 7.32 -23.72 8.80
CA ASP A 85 6.62 -24.94 9.15
C ASP A 85 7.58 -26.14 9.23
N LYS A 86 7.22 -27.15 10.04
CA LYS A 86 7.99 -28.37 10.23
C LYS A 86 7.83 -29.34 9.07
N ASP A 87 6.76 -29.22 8.29
CA ASP A 87 6.61 -29.95 7.04
C ASP A 87 7.52 -29.34 5.97
N GLU A 88 8.59 -30.06 5.64
CA GLU A 88 9.59 -29.64 4.65
C GLU A 88 8.97 -29.34 3.28
N LYS A 89 7.91 -30.05 2.87
CA LYS A 89 7.27 -29.79 1.57
C LYS A 89 6.53 -28.46 1.59
N LEU A 90 5.81 -28.17 2.68
CA LEU A 90 5.14 -26.88 2.85
C LEU A 90 6.16 -25.74 2.96
N SER A 91 7.22 -25.94 3.73
CA SER A 91 8.30 -24.98 3.89
C SER A 91 8.96 -24.64 2.56
N HIS A 92 9.33 -25.65 1.76
CA HIS A 92 9.94 -25.44 0.43
C HIS A 92 8.98 -24.76 -0.55
N ALA A 93 7.72 -25.18 -0.61
CA ALA A 93 6.73 -24.55 -1.48
C ALA A 93 6.50 -23.07 -1.11
N ALA A 94 6.51 -22.75 0.19
CA ALA A 94 6.39 -21.38 0.66
C ALA A 94 7.63 -20.53 0.30
N GLN A 95 8.84 -21.09 0.35
CA GLN A 95 10.06 -20.40 -0.08
C GLN A 95 10.05 -20.11 -1.60
N ASP A 96 9.60 -21.07 -2.42
CA ASP A 96 9.42 -20.86 -3.86
C ASP A 96 8.39 -19.75 -4.14
N SER A 97 7.28 -19.77 -3.39
CA SER A 97 6.25 -18.72 -3.45
C SER A 97 6.80 -17.35 -3.07
N LEU A 98 7.64 -17.25 -2.03
CA LEU A 98 8.30 -16.01 -1.64
C LEU A 98 9.20 -15.45 -2.75
N LEU A 99 9.91 -16.31 -3.48
CA LEU A 99 10.72 -15.88 -4.62
C LEU A 99 9.84 -15.29 -5.74
N GLN A 100 8.75 -15.96 -6.10
CA GLN A 100 7.78 -15.44 -7.07
C GLN A 100 7.18 -14.12 -6.60
N LEU A 101 6.86 -14.02 -5.30
CA LEU A 101 6.34 -12.81 -4.71
C LEU A 101 7.38 -11.67 -4.76
N ALA A 102 8.65 -11.93 -4.52
CA ALA A 102 9.70 -10.91 -4.63
C ALA A 102 9.85 -10.37 -6.06
N ILE A 103 9.61 -11.21 -7.08
CA ILE A 103 9.63 -10.79 -8.49
C ILE A 103 8.43 -9.86 -8.78
N ALA A 104 7.21 -10.30 -8.48
CA ALA A 104 6.01 -9.51 -8.76
C ALA A 104 5.91 -8.23 -7.90
N LYS A 105 6.59 -8.17 -6.75
CA LYS A 105 6.70 -6.95 -5.93
C LYS A 105 7.32 -5.78 -6.70
N LYS A 106 8.23 -6.05 -7.64
CA LYS A 106 8.82 -5.01 -8.50
C LYS A 106 7.77 -4.34 -9.38
N GLU A 107 6.85 -5.12 -9.94
CA GLU A 107 5.77 -4.61 -10.79
C GLU A 107 4.78 -3.77 -9.98
N VAL A 108 4.39 -4.25 -8.80
CA VAL A 108 3.50 -3.50 -7.90
C VAL A 108 4.15 -2.19 -7.45
N THR A 109 5.43 -2.21 -7.11
CA THR A 109 6.18 -1.00 -6.71
C THR A 109 6.28 -0.01 -7.89
N ALA A 110 6.52 -0.50 -9.11
CA ALA A 110 6.55 0.34 -10.30
C ALA A 110 5.17 0.97 -10.57
N ALA A 111 4.08 0.23 -10.38
CA ALA A 111 2.73 0.75 -10.52
C ALA A 111 2.43 1.86 -9.49
N VAL A 112 2.81 1.68 -8.22
CA VAL A 112 2.69 2.73 -7.19
C VAL A 112 3.46 3.98 -7.58
N ARG A 113 4.72 3.81 -8.01
CA ARG A 113 5.56 4.93 -8.46
C ARG A 113 4.94 5.69 -9.63
N GLN A 114 4.42 4.98 -10.63
CA GLN A 114 3.74 5.60 -11.76
C GLN A 114 2.54 6.43 -11.29
N LYS A 115 1.73 5.91 -10.35
CA LYS A 115 0.57 6.63 -9.82
C LYS A 115 0.94 7.81 -8.94
N ASP A 116 2.06 7.74 -8.23
CA ASP A 116 2.62 8.89 -7.51
C ASP A 116 3.03 9.99 -8.50
N GLU A 117 3.77 9.65 -9.57
CA GLU A 117 4.16 10.62 -10.59
C GLU A 117 2.95 11.29 -11.28
N GLU A 118 1.88 10.54 -11.55
CA GLU A 118 0.60 11.08 -12.04
C GLU A 118 -0.04 12.02 -11.01
N PHE A 119 -0.04 11.64 -9.73
CA PHE A 119 -0.59 12.45 -8.65
C PHE A 119 0.18 13.76 -8.45
N GLN A 120 1.52 13.72 -8.41
CA GLN A 120 2.34 14.93 -8.29
C GLN A 120 2.13 15.90 -9.45
N LYS A 121 2.00 15.39 -10.69
CA LYS A 121 1.70 16.22 -11.86
C LYS A 121 0.32 16.89 -11.75
N ALA A 122 -0.69 16.15 -11.31
CA ALA A 122 -2.03 16.68 -11.11
C ALA A 122 -2.06 17.73 -9.98
N LEU A 123 -1.29 17.51 -8.91
CA LEU A 123 -1.15 18.46 -7.81
C LEU A 123 -0.51 19.76 -8.29
N GLN A 124 0.58 19.67 -9.04
CA GLN A 124 1.25 20.86 -9.60
C GLN A 124 0.34 21.64 -10.56
N ALA A 125 -0.44 20.93 -11.40
CA ALA A 125 -1.41 21.57 -12.29
C ALA A 125 -2.52 22.30 -11.51
N PHE A 126 -3.02 21.67 -10.44
CA PHE A 126 -3.98 22.28 -9.53
C PHE A 126 -3.44 23.52 -8.83
N GLU A 127 -2.26 23.44 -8.24
CA GLU A 127 -1.58 24.56 -7.58
C GLU A 127 -1.39 25.73 -8.54
N THR A 128 -0.88 25.46 -9.74
CA THR A 128 -0.69 26.46 -10.81
C THR A 128 -2.02 27.10 -11.22
N ALA A 129 -3.08 26.32 -11.42
CA ALA A 129 -4.38 26.81 -11.89
C ALA A 129 -5.12 27.67 -10.84
N ASN A 130 -4.80 27.47 -9.56
CA ASN A 130 -5.43 28.14 -8.43
C ASN A 130 -4.52 29.15 -7.71
N GLY A 131 -3.25 29.29 -8.12
CA GLY A 131 -2.31 30.27 -7.57
C GLY A 131 -1.85 29.98 -6.15
N ILE A 132 -1.70 28.69 -5.82
CA ILE A 132 -1.24 28.18 -4.51
C ILE A 132 0.20 27.68 -4.64
#